data_AF-A0ABD3VTH7-F1
#
_entry.id   AF-A0ABD3VTH7-F1
#
_cell.length_a   1.000
_cell.length_b   1.000
_cell.length_c   1.000
_cell.angle_alpha   90.00
_cell.angle_beta   90.00
_cell.angle_gamma   90.00
#
_symmetry.space_group_name_H-M   'P 1'
#
loop_
_entity.id
_entity.type
_entity.pdbx_description
1 polymer ?
#
loop_
_entity_poly.entity_id
_entity_poly.type
_entity_poly.pdbx_seq_one_letter_code
_entity_poly.pdbx_strand_id
1 'polypeptide(L)'
;MPLPAKRASTCNLQQLPDAKQGNLAVKTVSLFEQKRLRGFWPVYDEVNGQRQLTGKVDMELELLTADEAEQRPAGKGQDEPNINPRLEKPNRPETSFLWFTSPFKTLRYIIWRNYKWYFIIALLILLLLLLIFLFIYSFPGNFSSWIMGTK
;
A
#
# COMPACT_ATOMS: atom_id res chain seq x y z
N MET A 1 6.16 -15.20 -29.87
CA MET A 1 5.59 -14.90 -28.54
C MET A 1 4.21 -14.26 -28.68
N PRO A 2 3.29 -14.39 -27.70
CA PRO A 2 2.03 -13.66 -27.71
C PRO A 2 2.25 -12.15 -27.60
N LEU A 3 1.45 -11.36 -28.33
CA LEU A 3 1.53 -9.90 -28.30
C LEU A 3 1.07 -9.35 -26.93
N PRO A 4 1.86 -8.47 -26.29
CA PRO A 4 1.45 -7.82 -25.06
C PRO A 4 0.32 -6.81 -25.23
N ALA A 5 -0.35 -6.51 -24.12
CA ALA A 5 -1.35 -5.46 -24.07
C ALA A 5 -0.65 -4.11 -23.84
N LYS A 6 -1.06 -3.06 -24.56
CA LYS A 6 -0.48 -1.71 -24.38
C LYS A 6 -0.88 -1.05 -23.06
N ARG A 7 -1.98 -1.48 -22.44
CA ARG A 7 -2.52 -0.93 -21.19
C ARG A 7 -2.88 -2.07 -20.23
N ALA A 8 -2.78 -1.80 -18.92
CA ALA A 8 -3.17 -2.74 -17.89
C ALA A 8 -4.67 -3.13 -17.98
N SER A 9 -5.55 -2.21 -18.40
CA SER A 9 -6.98 -2.48 -18.53
C SER A 9 -7.32 -3.49 -19.63
N THR A 10 -6.54 -3.53 -20.71
CA THR A 10 -6.76 -4.42 -21.86
C THR A 10 -6.09 -5.78 -21.72
N CYS A 11 -5.34 -6.00 -20.63
CA CYS A 11 -4.57 -7.22 -20.42
C CYS A 11 -5.44 -8.32 -19.78
N ASN A 12 -5.60 -9.46 -20.46
CA ASN A 12 -6.51 -10.56 -20.12
C ASN A 12 -5.91 -11.93 -20.50
N LEU A 13 -6.44 -13.01 -19.92
CA LEU A 13 -5.97 -14.39 -20.16
C LEU A 13 -6.07 -14.86 -21.62
N GLN A 14 -6.91 -14.23 -22.44
CA GLN A 14 -7.06 -14.50 -23.88
C GLN A 14 -5.79 -14.24 -24.68
N GLN A 15 -4.82 -13.51 -24.12
CA GLN A 15 -3.52 -13.28 -24.76
C GLN A 15 -2.61 -14.51 -24.70
N LEU A 16 -2.95 -15.53 -23.91
CA LEU A 16 -2.09 -16.70 -23.71
C LEU A 16 -2.51 -17.84 -24.66
N PRO A 17 -1.56 -18.44 -25.40
CA PRO A 17 -1.87 -19.49 -26.38
C PRO A 17 -2.48 -20.75 -25.75
N ASP A 18 -2.18 -21.03 -24.48
CA ASP A 18 -2.62 -22.24 -23.79
C ASP A 18 -3.92 -22.05 -22.99
N ALA A 19 -4.51 -20.85 -23.00
CA ALA A 19 -5.80 -20.61 -22.35
C ALA A 19 -6.89 -21.31 -23.16
N LYS A 20 -7.28 -22.51 -22.72
CA LYS A 20 -8.25 -23.43 -23.35
C LYS A 20 -9.68 -22.85 -23.45
N GLN A 21 -9.87 -21.72 -24.12
CA GLN A 21 -11.18 -21.15 -24.42
C GLN A 21 -11.20 -20.58 -25.84
N GLY A 22 -11.55 -21.45 -26.78
CA GLY A 22 -12.04 -21.06 -28.11
C GLY A 22 -10.98 -20.88 -29.19
N ASN A 23 -11.37 -21.16 -30.43
CA ASN A 23 -10.61 -21.05 -31.68
C ASN A 23 -10.16 -19.61 -32.05
N LEU A 24 -9.69 -18.80 -31.10
CA LEU A 24 -9.05 -17.52 -31.43
C LEU A 24 -7.55 -17.74 -31.53
N ALA A 25 -7.03 -17.70 -32.76
CA ALA A 25 -5.59 -17.66 -33.00
C ALA A 25 -5.00 -16.45 -32.25
N VAL A 26 -4.26 -16.71 -31.18
CA VAL A 26 -3.57 -15.67 -30.42
C VAL A 26 -2.59 -14.96 -31.34
N LYS A 27 -2.70 -13.63 -31.44
CA LYS A 27 -1.79 -12.83 -32.24
C LYS A 27 -0.38 -12.96 -31.66
N THR A 28 0.50 -13.62 -32.40
CA THR A 28 1.90 -13.79 -32.04
C THR A 28 2.79 -12.82 -32.83
N VAL A 29 3.94 -12.50 -32.26
CA VAL A 29 4.99 -11.67 -32.86
C VAL A 29 6.34 -12.37 -32.75
N SER A 30 7.18 -12.17 -33.76
CA SER A 30 8.58 -12.62 -33.79
C SER A 30 9.48 -11.55 -33.18
N LEU A 31 10.30 -11.93 -32.20
CA LEU A 31 11.31 -11.04 -31.62
C LEU A 31 12.46 -10.71 -32.60
N PHE A 32 12.61 -11.49 -33.67
CA PHE A 32 13.60 -11.24 -34.72
C PHE A 32 13.15 -10.14 -35.68
N GLU A 33 11.84 -10.05 -35.95
CA GLU A 33 11.26 -8.96 -36.73
C GLU A 33 11.14 -7.69 -35.88
N GLN A 34 10.75 -7.86 -34.61
CA GLN A 34 10.60 -6.76 -33.67
C GLN A 34 11.54 -6.97 -32.47
N LYS A 35 12.73 -6.36 -32.54
CA LYS A 35 13.78 -6.47 -31.51
C LYS A 35 13.34 -6.06 -30.11
N ARG A 36 12.35 -5.17 -29.97
CA ARG A 36 11.90 -4.63 -28.68
C ARG A 36 10.38 -4.68 -28.54
N LEU A 37 9.89 -5.25 -27.43
CA LEU A 37 8.49 -5.39 -27.09
C LEU A 37 8.26 -4.95 -25.63
N ARG A 38 7.39 -3.96 -25.41
CA ARG A 38 6.97 -3.54 -24.07
C ARG A 38 5.46 -3.68 -23.93
N GLY A 39 5.01 -4.14 -22.77
CA GLY A 39 3.61 -4.02 -22.37
C GLY A 39 3.24 -4.95 -21.21
N PHE A 40 1.94 -5.16 -21.07
CA PHE A 40 1.34 -5.92 -19.99
C PHE A 40 1.08 -7.36 -20.38
N TRP A 41 1.52 -8.28 -19.53
CA TRP A 41 1.21 -9.70 -19.60
C TRP A 41 0.38 -10.15 -18.39
N PRO A 42 -0.61 -11.02 -18.62
CA PRO A 42 -1.43 -11.56 -17.54
C PRO A 42 -0.67 -12.64 -16.78
N VAL A 43 -0.71 -12.58 -15.46
CA VAL A 43 -0.22 -13.63 -14.56
C VAL A 43 -1.42 -14.39 -14.04
N TYR A 44 -1.40 -15.70 -14.18
CA TYR A 44 -2.49 -16.56 -13.77
C TYR A 44 -2.02 -17.60 -12.76
N ASP A 45 -2.97 -18.04 -11.95
CA ASP A 45 -2.84 -19.20 -11.10
C ASP A 45 -3.88 -20.25 -11.53
N GLU A 46 -3.58 -21.52 -11.30
CA GLU A 46 -4.46 -22.63 -11.64
C GLU A 46 -5.17 -23.13 -10.38
N VAL A 47 -6.39 -22.62 -10.16
CA VAL A 47 -7.22 -23.01 -9.02
C VAL A 47 -8.36 -23.89 -9.54
N ASN A 48 -8.46 -25.12 -9.02
CA ASN A 48 -9.50 -26.10 -9.41
C ASN A 48 -9.52 -26.42 -10.92
N GLY A 49 -8.36 -26.39 -11.59
CA GLY A 49 -8.25 -26.67 -13.03
C GLY A 49 -8.76 -25.53 -13.93
N GLN A 50 -9.14 -24.38 -13.37
CA GLN A 50 -9.45 -23.16 -14.11
C GLN A 50 -8.34 -22.13 -13.88
N ARG A 51 -7.94 -21.45 -14.97
CA ARG A 51 -6.96 -20.36 -14.89
C ARG A 51 -7.65 -19.11 -14.39
N GLN A 52 -7.24 -18.62 -13.24
CA GLN A 52 -7.69 -17.36 -12.67
C GLN A 52 -6.61 -16.31 -12.86
N LEU A 53 -6.99 -15.11 -13.30
CA LEU A 53 -6.06 -13.99 -13.41
C LEU A 53 -5.72 -13.46 -12.01
N THR A 54 -4.47 -13.65 -11.60
CA THR A 54 -3.97 -13.27 -10.27
C THR A 54 -3.26 -11.92 -10.28
N GLY A 55 -2.69 -11.54 -11.43
CA GLY A 55 -1.95 -10.29 -11.55
C GLY A 55 -1.68 -9.89 -12.99
N LYS A 56 -1.03 -8.73 -13.15
CA LYS A 56 -0.58 -8.20 -14.44
C LYS A 56 0.84 -7.68 -14.24
N VAL A 57 1.73 -8.00 -15.17
CA VAL A 57 3.13 -7.58 -15.13
C VAL A 57 3.39 -6.67 -16.33
N ASP A 58 3.86 -5.44 -16.07
CA ASP A 58 4.48 -4.60 -17.10
C ASP A 58 5.92 -5.07 -17.27
N MET A 59 6.25 -5.52 -18.47
CA MET A 59 7.60 -5.99 -18.79
C MET A 59 8.02 -5.52 -20.18
N GLU A 60 9.33 -5.44 -20.35
CA GLU A 60 9.97 -5.08 -21.61
C GLU A 60 10.97 -6.17 -21.99
N LEU A 61 10.85 -6.67 -23.21
CA LEU A 61 11.70 -7.69 -23.80
C LEU A 61 12.48 -7.06 -24.95
N GLU A 62 13.80 -7.15 -24.91
CA GLU A 62 14.69 -6.66 -25.95
C GLU A 62 15.67 -7.77 -26.35
N LEU A 63 15.80 -8.03 -27.66
CA LEU A 63 16.77 -8.97 -28.21
C LEU A 63 18.07 -8.23 -28.54
N LEU A 64 19.11 -8.54 -27.78
CA LEU A 64 20.44 -7.94 -27.90
C LEU A 64 21.44 -8.91 -28.55
N THR A 65 22.45 -8.36 -29.23
CA THR A 65 23.62 -9.14 -29.63
C THR A 65 24.57 -9.36 -28.44
N ALA A 66 25.54 -10.27 -28.57
CA ALA A 66 26.52 -10.51 -27.52
C ALA A 66 27.30 -9.23 -27.15
N ASP A 67 27.78 -8.48 -28.15
CA ASP A 67 28.53 -7.24 -27.93
C ASP A 67 27.68 -6.16 -27.23
N GLU A 68 26.40 -6.03 -27.61
CA GLU A 68 25.47 -5.08 -26.98
C GLU A 68 25.18 -5.46 -25.52
N ALA A 69 25.09 -6.77 -25.22
CA ALA A 69 24.87 -7.28 -23.87
C ALA A 69 26.08 -7.04 -22.95
N GLU A 70 27.30 -7.14 -23.49
CA GLU A 70 28.53 -6.84 -22.74
C GLU A 70 28.66 -5.34 -22.44
N GLN A 71 28.29 -4.47 -23.38
CA GLN A 71 28.29 -3.01 -23.17
C GLN A 71 27.19 -2.54 -22.21
N ARG A 72 26.07 -3.28 -22.15
CA ARG A 72 24.88 -2.93 -21.38
C ARG A 72 24.50 -4.09 -20.44
N PRO A 73 25.38 -4.46 -19.50
CA PRO A 73 25.13 -5.60 -18.64
C PRO A 73 23.93 -5.32 -17.73
N ALA A 74 23.03 -6.29 -17.62
CA ALA A 74 21.96 -6.22 -16.65
C ALA A 74 22.56 -6.28 -15.23
N GLY A 75 22.27 -5.28 -14.39
CA GLY A 75 22.72 -5.27 -13.01
C GLY A 75 22.04 -6.36 -12.17
N LYS A 76 22.70 -6.83 -11.11
CA LYS A 76 22.09 -7.72 -10.08
C LYS A 76 21.18 -6.90 -9.16
N GLY A 77 20.13 -6.29 -9.70
CA GLY A 77 19.26 -5.37 -8.96
C GLY A 77 19.65 -3.91 -9.13
N GLN A 78 19.68 -3.13 -8.03
CA GLN A 78 19.99 -1.69 -8.06
C GLN A 78 21.50 -1.37 -7.97
N ASP A 79 22.37 -2.38 -7.95
CA ASP A 79 23.81 -2.20 -7.94
C ASP A 79 24.31 -1.72 -9.32
N GLU A 80 25.33 -0.86 -9.34
CA GLU A 80 26.11 -0.56 -10.55
C GLU A 80 26.63 -1.92 -11.09
N PRO A 81 26.29 -2.35 -12.34
CA PRO A 81 26.21 -1.59 -13.58
C PRO A 81 24.79 -1.38 -14.15
N ASN A 82 23.77 -1.22 -13.29
CA ASN A 82 22.38 -1.03 -13.72
C ASN A 82 22.07 0.36 -14.34
N ILE A 83 22.76 0.71 -15.43
CA ILE A 83 22.51 1.92 -16.21
C ILE A 83 21.42 1.67 -17.27
N ASN A 84 21.27 0.42 -17.74
CA ASN A 84 20.33 0.08 -18.79
C ASN A 84 19.59 -1.26 -18.51
N PRO A 85 18.28 -1.25 -18.21
CA PRO A 85 17.41 -0.10 -17.91
C PRO A 85 17.54 0.32 -16.43
N ARG A 86 17.72 1.62 -16.18
CA ARG A 86 17.77 2.14 -14.80
C ARG A 86 16.48 1.81 -14.04
N LEU A 87 16.60 1.00 -13.00
CA LEU A 87 15.48 0.71 -12.10
C LEU A 87 15.24 1.88 -11.16
N GLU A 88 14.02 2.41 -11.14
CA GLU A 88 13.60 3.41 -10.16
C GLU A 88 13.55 2.80 -8.76
N LYS A 89 13.70 3.64 -7.73
CA LYS A 89 13.48 3.19 -6.36
C LYS A 89 12.01 2.78 -6.20
N PRO A 90 11.70 1.67 -5.51
CA PRO A 90 10.33 1.27 -5.27
C PRO A 90 9.60 2.39 -4.51
N ASN A 91 8.32 2.61 -4.83
CA ASN A 91 7.45 3.53 -4.10
C ASN A 91 7.16 2.96 -2.71
N ARG A 92 8.11 3.12 -1.79
CA ARG A 92 8.02 2.66 -0.40
C ARG A 92 7.54 3.81 0.46
N PRO A 93 6.45 3.64 1.25
CA PRO A 93 6.07 4.68 2.22
C PRO A 93 7.22 4.92 3.20
N GLU A 94 7.47 6.19 3.54
CA GLU A 94 8.57 6.63 4.41
C GLU A 94 8.58 6.00 5.82
N THR A 95 7.55 5.23 6.16
CA THR A 95 7.33 4.62 7.48
C THR A 95 8.27 3.47 7.82
N SER A 96 9.25 3.19 6.97
CA SER A 96 9.80 1.85 6.87
C SER A 96 11.29 1.74 7.19
N PHE A 97 11.92 2.80 7.72
CA PHE A 97 13.38 2.79 7.96
C PHE A 97 13.83 3.27 9.35
N LEU A 98 12.96 3.26 10.34
CA LEU A 98 13.38 3.57 11.70
C LEU A 98 12.63 2.64 12.65
N TRP A 99 13.25 1.50 12.95
CA TRP A 99 12.80 0.53 13.95
C TRP A 99 12.38 1.20 15.27
N PHE A 100 12.98 2.34 15.62
CA PHE A 100 12.62 3.14 16.79
C PHE A 100 11.50 4.17 16.57
N THR A 101 11.34 4.79 15.40
CA THR A 101 10.26 5.80 15.20
C THR A 101 8.94 5.20 14.74
N SER A 102 8.98 4.01 14.13
CA SER A 102 7.80 3.24 13.74
C SER A 102 6.85 2.96 14.91
N PRO A 103 7.30 2.44 16.08
CA PRO A 103 6.40 2.15 17.20
C PRO A 103 5.71 3.39 17.76
N PHE A 104 6.38 4.54 17.83
CA PHE A 104 5.72 5.78 18.30
C PHE A 104 4.71 6.34 17.31
N LYS A 105 4.97 6.23 15.99
CA LYS A 105 4.00 6.64 14.96
C LYS A 105 2.78 5.71 14.95
N THR A 106 2.98 4.39 15.06
CA THR A 106 1.86 3.42 15.14
C THR A 106 1.09 3.58 16.43
N LEU A 107 1.77 3.73 17.58
CA LEU A 107 1.13 3.98 18.87
C LEU A 107 0.33 5.28 18.86
N ARG A 108 0.89 6.38 18.36
CA ARG A 108 0.16 7.65 18.20
C ARG A 108 -1.05 7.48 17.28
N TYR A 109 -0.93 6.77 16.15
CA TYR A 109 -2.03 6.57 15.23
C TYR A 109 -3.15 5.69 15.81
N ILE A 110 -2.79 4.60 16.51
CA ILE A 110 -3.74 3.67 17.14
C ILE A 110 -4.41 4.31 18.35
N ILE A 111 -3.63 4.94 19.25
CA ILE A 111 -4.17 5.63 20.43
C ILE A 111 -5.06 6.80 20.01
N TRP A 112 -4.65 7.60 19.04
CA TRP A 112 -5.44 8.75 18.58
C TRP A 112 -6.67 8.35 17.77
N ARG A 113 -6.76 7.13 17.22
CA ARG A 113 -7.98 6.65 16.56
C ARG A 113 -9.00 6.11 17.56
N ASN A 114 -8.55 5.36 18.56
CA ASN A 114 -9.44 4.63 19.46
C ASN A 114 -9.68 5.35 20.80
N TYR A 115 -8.71 6.10 21.33
CA TYR A 115 -8.75 6.64 22.70
C TYR A 115 -9.05 8.14 22.81
N LYS A 116 -9.37 8.83 21.71
CA LYS A 116 -9.79 10.24 21.75
C LYS A 116 -10.95 10.49 22.72
N TRP A 117 -11.96 9.64 22.67
CA TRP A 117 -13.14 9.76 23.54
C TRP A 117 -12.79 9.56 25.01
N TYR A 118 -11.94 8.58 25.34
CA TYR A 118 -11.48 8.38 26.71
C TYR A 118 -10.73 9.59 27.26
N PHE A 119 -9.86 10.23 26.46
CA PHE A 119 -9.17 11.47 26.86
C PHE A 119 -10.15 12.64 27.08
N ILE A 120 -11.14 12.80 26.21
CA ILE A 120 -12.17 13.83 26.34
C ILE A 120 -13.01 13.61 27.61
N ILE A 121 -13.44 12.38 27.87
CA ILE A 121 -14.22 12.02 29.06
C ILE A 121 -13.39 12.25 30.33
N ALA A 122 -12.12 11.83 30.34
CA ALA A 122 -11.23 12.05 31.48
C ALA A 122 -11.05 13.55 31.79
N LEU A 123 -10.90 14.39 30.75
CA LEU A 123 -10.79 15.84 30.90
C LEU A 123 -12.08 16.46 31.46
N LEU A 124 -13.25 16.01 31.00
CA LEU A 124 -14.55 16.47 31.52
C LEU A 124 -14.75 16.08 32.98
N ILE A 125 -14.42 14.84 33.36
CA ILE A 125 -14.51 14.37 34.75
C ILE A 125 -13.58 15.19 35.65
N LEU A 126 -12.34 15.44 35.21
CA LEU A 126 -11.38 16.26 35.95
C LEU A 126 -11.93 17.68 36.19
N LEU A 127 -12.50 18.31 35.16
CA LEU A 127 -13.08 19.65 35.26
C LEU A 127 -14.28 19.68 36.21
N LEU A 128 -15.13 18.65 36.17
CA LEU A 128 -16.28 18.51 37.07
C LEU A 128 -15.85 18.31 38.52
N LEU A 129 -14.83 17.48 38.78
CA LEU A 129 -14.25 17.30 40.10
C LEU A 129 -13.65 18.60 40.64
N LEU A 130 -12.94 19.36 39.80
CA LEU A 130 -12.38 20.67 40.16
C LEU A 130 -13.50 21.65 40.52
N LEU A 131 -14.60 21.65 39.76
CA LEU A 131 -15.77 22.48 40.05
C LEU A 131 -16.40 22.12 41.40
N ILE A 132 -16.61 20.83 41.68
CA ILE A 132 -17.13 20.36 42.98
C ILE A 132 -16.18 20.74 44.11
N PHE A 133 -14.88 20.54 43.94
CA PHE A 133 -13.88 20.91 44.93
C PHE A 133 -13.93 22.41 45.23
N LEU A 134 -13.97 23.25 44.19
CA LEU A 134 -14.05 24.69 44.34
C LEU A 134 -15.39 25.14 44.94
N PHE A 135 -16.48 24.45 44.63
CA PHE A 135 -17.79 24.67 45.24
C PHE A 135 -17.73 24.42 46.74
N ILE A 136 -17.19 23.28 47.19
CA ILE A 136 -17.06 22.97 48.62
C ILE A 136 -16.11 23.98 49.30
N TYR A 137 -15.00 24.33 48.66
CA TYR A 137 -14.04 25.29 49.20
C TYR A 137 -14.61 26.72 49.30
N SER A 138 -15.43 27.12 48.33
CA SER A 138 -16.02 28.48 48.26
C SER A 138 -17.35 28.60 48.99
N PHE A 139 -17.92 27.50 49.50
CA PHE A 139 -19.11 27.50 50.37
C PHE A 139 -18.70 27.35 51.85
N PRO A 140 -18.29 28.44 52.53
CA PRO A 140 -18.10 28.41 53.97
C PRO A 140 -19.48 28.34 54.65
N GLY A 141 -19.76 27.24 55.36
CA GLY A 141 -20.71 27.14 56.47
C GLY A 141 -22.22 27.25 56.21
N ASN A 142 -22.69 27.86 55.11
CA ASN A 142 -24.10 28.25 54.97
C ASN A 142 -25.00 27.29 54.17
N PHE A 143 -24.50 26.11 53.77
CA PHE A 143 -25.33 25.14 53.05
C PHE A 143 -26.32 24.40 53.97
N SER A 144 -25.97 24.24 55.25
CA SER A 144 -26.83 23.60 56.26
C SER A 144 -28.07 24.44 56.61
N SER A 145 -27.95 25.77 56.67
CA SER A 145 -29.08 26.66 56.96
C SER A 145 -30.08 26.74 55.80
N TRP A 146 -29.62 26.62 54.54
CA TRP A 146 -30.47 26.59 53.36
C TRP A 146 -31.24 25.26 53.22
N ILE A 147 -30.62 24.13 53.56
CA ILE A 147 -31.27 22.80 53.48
C ILE A 147 -32.25 22.54 54.63
N MET A 148 -32.06 23.17 55.79
CA MET A 148 -32.96 23.01 56.95
C MET A 148 -34.14 23.98 56.99
N GLY A 149 -34.25 24.91 56.03
CA GLY A 149 -35.46 25.73 55.87
C GLY A 149 -35.88 26.52 57.12
N THR A 150 -34.92 27.05 57.88
CA THR A 150 -35.22 28.01 58.96
C THR A 150 -35.01 29.42 58.44
N LYS A 151 -36.09 30.21 58.49
CA LYS A 151 -36.21 31.62 58.08
C LYS A 151 -35.01 32.50 58.42
#